data_AF-A0A350M416-F1
#
_entry.id   AF-A0A350M416-F1
#
_cell.length_a   1.000
_cell.length_b   1.000
_cell.length_c   1.000
_cell.angle_alpha   90.00
_cell.angle_beta   90.00
_cell.angle_gamma   90.00
#
_symmetry.space_group_name_H-M   'P 1'
#
loop_
_entity.id
_entity.type
_entity.pdbx_description
1 polymer ?
#
loop_
_entity_poly.entity_id
_entity_poly.type
_entity_poly.pdbx_seq_one_letter_code
_entity_poly.pdbx_strand_id
1 'polypeptide(L)'
;MANTLIALYFFAVHLNKNCRKDYILMILFFTLATLNRTSYAVPLIALVCFELYKLVAEKKIEMYKWGLIGLSACLIFGYAWYNAYLRSEYGSIFLSEPRPATGLKDFFEMVGSVRENWSGHFFQKTLAWIFVLIPIVPLIHRFYKTSGRSEVPTGIWFYYIIWVFGSLSFSVLMVIQFLNHDYYFIDTLFLPLLIGLSLSLSYISLPEFSYSRLVYGTLLALISIPLLSYAKSVMTLRDEDNPYDEITPVTDNFTGSKELLDSWGIPKDAKILVLESVTPNIPFILMDRKGYTSMRMERNSLNELIHWNYDYAIIQNETYVAKTFRLIPESLENLERVAGNNAITVCKYHEVPGKQTLKNLLGLYAENEVARFEQDFERGDIGPWQAQVYDSNFYFQGHYSAVVPYNYTYGLSFKVNLRDLSRTPHSVFLEGYMFKYSDINFDMALAIQSGEKVLYGRNYSLNNLVEQKEWRFFNLYYAIPKDIPEDADIVLFVYNPQGNHVFFDDLQISLF
;
A
#
# COMPACT_ATOMS: atom_id res chain seq x y z
N MET A 1 2.30 -2.48 20.20
CA MET A 1 1.14 -2.81 21.05
C MET A 1 1.45 -3.83 22.15
N ALA A 2 1.88 -5.05 21.82
CA ALA A 2 2.11 -6.11 22.83
C ALA A 2 3.03 -5.68 23.99
N ASN A 3 4.17 -5.05 23.67
CA ASN A 3 5.08 -4.50 24.69
C ASN A 3 4.37 -3.50 25.63
N THR A 4 3.52 -2.61 25.11
CA THR A 4 2.74 -1.67 25.92
C THR A 4 1.78 -2.38 26.86
N LEU A 5 1.10 -3.44 26.40
CA LEU A 5 0.20 -4.24 27.24
C LEU A 5 0.97 -4.95 28.38
N ILE A 6 2.14 -5.52 28.06
CA ILE A 6 3.01 -6.16 29.07
C ILE A 6 3.50 -5.11 30.09
N ALA A 7 3.87 -3.91 29.62
CA ALA A 7 4.27 -2.82 30.51
C ALA A 7 3.14 -2.41 31.45
N LEU A 8 1.91 -2.27 30.94
CA LEU A 8 0.72 -1.95 31.73
C LEU A 8 0.39 -3.03 32.77
N TYR A 9 0.57 -4.31 32.43
CA TYR A 9 0.45 -5.40 33.39
C TYR A 9 1.43 -5.23 34.55
N PHE A 10 2.73 -5.03 34.26
CA PHE A 10 3.73 -4.82 35.32
C PHE A 10 3.51 -3.52 36.09
N PHE A 11 2.97 -2.47 35.45
CA PHE A 11 2.56 -1.25 36.13
C PHE A 11 1.46 -1.52 37.16
N ALA A 12 0.41 -2.25 36.78
CA ALA A 12 -0.66 -2.62 37.70
C ALA A 12 -0.17 -3.47 38.87
N VAL A 13 0.71 -4.46 38.60
CA VAL A 13 1.34 -5.28 39.65
C VAL A 13 2.22 -4.43 40.57
N HIS A 14 2.98 -3.49 40.02
CA HIS A 14 3.81 -2.57 40.80
C HIS A 14 2.95 -1.66 41.69
N LEU A 15 1.86 -1.10 41.19
CA LEU A 15 0.94 -0.28 42.00
C LEU A 15 0.35 -1.05 43.19
N ASN A 16 0.15 -2.36 43.04
CA ASN A 16 -0.37 -3.22 44.10
C ASN A 16 0.69 -3.66 45.12
N LYS A 17 1.87 -4.12 44.63
CA LYS A 17 2.89 -4.78 45.47
C LYS A 17 4.07 -3.88 45.84
N ASN A 18 4.18 -2.71 45.20
CA ASN A 18 5.33 -1.81 45.27
C ASN A 18 6.69 -2.51 45.03
N CYS A 19 6.69 -3.51 44.14
CA CYS A 19 7.87 -4.34 43.86
C CYS A 19 8.79 -3.66 42.83
N ARG A 20 10.08 -3.54 43.14
CA ARG A 20 11.08 -2.90 42.27
C ARG A 20 11.28 -3.64 40.94
N LYS A 21 11.22 -4.98 40.95
CA LYS A 21 11.39 -5.80 39.74
C LYS A 21 10.30 -5.49 38.69
N ASP A 22 9.07 -5.34 39.15
CA ASP A 22 7.94 -5.04 38.27
C ASP A 22 8.06 -3.64 37.66
N TYR A 23 8.57 -2.65 38.41
CA TYR A 23 8.87 -1.32 37.87
C TYR A 23 9.95 -1.37 36.78
N ILE A 24 11.02 -2.15 36.99
CA ILE A 24 12.09 -2.33 35.98
C ILE A 24 11.52 -2.94 34.70
N LEU A 25 10.71 -4.01 34.82
CA LEU A 25 10.09 -4.66 33.68
C LEU A 25 9.11 -3.72 32.95
N MET A 26 8.31 -2.97 33.69
CA MET A 26 7.42 -1.94 33.13
C MET A 26 8.21 -0.94 32.28
N ILE A 27 9.29 -0.33 32.82
CA ILE A 27 10.11 0.64 32.08
C ILE A 27 10.76 -0.01 30.85
N LEU A 28 11.30 -1.23 30.98
CA LEU A 28 11.88 -1.97 29.86
C LEU A 28 10.86 -2.12 28.72
N PHE A 29 9.66 -2.61 29.02
CA PHE A 29 8.65 -2.86 27.99
C PHE A 29 8.07 -1.58 27.39
N PHE A 30 7.90 -0.49 28.17
CA PHE A 30 7.56 0.80 27.58
C PHE A 30 8.67 1.32 26.66
N THR A 31 9.93 1.17 27.05
CA THR A 31 11.09 1.56 26.21
C THR A 31 11.10 0.78 24.90
N LEU A 32 10.94 -0.54 24.96
CA LEU A 32 10.87 -1.39 23.77
C LEU A 32 9.66 -1.06 22.90
N ALA A 33 8.52 -0.67 23.49
CA ALA A 33 7.37 -0.20 22.73
C ALA A 33 7.69 1.09 21.96
N THR A 34 8.31 2.07 22.62
CA THR A 34 8.68 3.37 22.03
C THR A 34 9.76 3.24 20.96
N LEU A 35 10.77 2.40 21.17
CA LEU A 35 11.83 2.14 20.19
C LEU A 35 11.30 1.45 18.93
N ASN A 36 10.32 0.56 19.08
CA ASN A 36 9.66 -0.08 17.94
C ASN A 36 8.81 0.92 17.15
N ARG A 37 7.99 1.73 17.84
CA ARG A 37 7.25 2.84 17.22
C ARG A 37 7.10 4.01 18.19
N THR A 38 7.48 5.20 17.72
CA THR A 38 7.52 6.42 18.53
C THR A 38 6.14 6.88 19.01
N SER A 39 5.04 6.46 18.36
CA SER A 39 3.67 6.64 18.85
C SER A 39 3.46 6.08 20.28
N TYR A 40 4.18 5.01 20.64
CA TYR A 40 4.16 4.46 22.00
C TYR A 40 5.02 5.23 23.00
N ALA A 41 5.59 6.39 22.65
CA ALA A 41 6.16 7.32 23.63
C ALA A 41 5.07 7.90 24.54
N VAL A 42 3.85 8.08 24.04
CA VAL A 42 2.73 8.70 24.78
C VAL A 42 2.45 7.99 26.13
N PRO A 43 2.27 6.66 26.22
CA PRO A 43 2.08 5.99 27.51
C PRO A 43 3.30 6.11 28.45
N LEU A 44 4.53 6.13 27.92
CA LEU A 44 5.72 6.35 28.74
C LEU A 44 5.77 7.77 29.30
N ILE A 45 5.43 8.79 28.50
CA ILE A 45 5.30 10.17 28.95
C ILE A 45 4.19 10.28 30.01
N ALA A 46 3.07 9.58 29.83
CA ALA A 46 2.00 9.54 30.83
C ALA A 46 2.49 8.96 32.17
N LEU A 47 3.36 7.95 32.15
CA LEU A 47 4.00 7.40 33.35
C LEU A 47 4.92 8.44 34.02
N VAL A 48 5.72 9.19 33.24
CA VAL A 48 6.56 10.26 33.79
C VAL A 48 5.70 11.32 34.46
N CYS A 49 4.62 11.77 33.82
CA CYS A 49 3.66 12.71 34.41
C CYS A 49 3.02 12.16 35.70
N PHE A 50 2.69 10.87 35.73
CA PHE A 50 2.16 10.20 36.91
C PHE A 50 3.16 10.17 38.08
N GLU A 51 4.43 9.85 37.82
CA GLU A 51 5.49 9.87 38.84
C GLU A 51 5.86 11.30 39.27
N LEU A 52 5.81 12.29 38.38
CA LEU A 52 5.95 13.71 38.72
C LEU A 52 4.83 14.15 39.68
N TYR A 53 3.58 13.76 39.39
CA TYR A 53 2.47 14.04 40.29
C TYR A 53 2.69 13.42 41.67
N LYS A 54 3.09 12.14 41.73
CA LYS A 54 3.41 11.47 43.01
C LYS A 54 4.54 12.18 43.75
N LEU A 55 5.58 12.60 43.04
CA LEU A 55 6.68 13.34 43.62
C LEU A 55 6.18 14.64 44.29
N VAL A 56 5.32 15.40 43.60
CA VAL A 56 4.76 16.66 44.13
C VAL A 56 3.79 16.41 45.29
N ALA A 57 2.92 15.40 45.16
CA ALA A 57 1.87 15.10 46.15
C ALA A 57 2.42 14.43 47.41
N GLU A 58 3.33 13.47 47.27
CA GLU A 58 3.89 12.66 48.36
C GLU A 58 5.22 13.22 48.89
N LYS A 59 5.86 14.15 48.16
CA LYS A 59 7.16 14.76 48.47
C LYS A 59 8.29 13.76 48.68
N LYS A 60 8.20 12.57 48.08
CA LYS A 60 9.17 11.48 48.19
C LYS A 60 9.83 11.19 46.85
N ILE A 61 11.15 11.24 46.79
CA ILE A 61 11.93 10.90 45.60
C ILE A 61 12.45 9.47 45.73
N GLU A 62 12.01 8.59 44.83
CA GLU A 62 12.60 7.27 44.65
C GLU A 62 13.63 7.32 43.51
N MET A 63 14.91 7.59 43.84
CA MET A 63 15.97 7.82 42.85
C MET A 63 16.12 6.69 41.81
N TYR A 64 15.86 5.44 42.17
CA TYR A 64 15.96 4.33 41.22
C TYR A 64 14.89 4.43 40.11
N LYS A 65 13.70 4.95 40.39
CA LYS A 65 12.64 5.15 39.38
C LYS A 65 13.09 6.18 38.35
N TRP A 66 13.58 7.31 38.82
CA TRP A 66 14.11 8.40 37.99
C TRP A 66 15.36 7.98 37.21
N GLY A 67 16.25 7.18 37.81
CA GLY A 67 17.39 6.61 37.10
C GLY A 67 16.98 5.68 35.95
N LEU A 68 15.94 4.87 36.14
CA LEU A 68 15.39 4.00 35.08
C LEU A 68 14.68 4.80 33.98
N ILE A 69 13.87 5.80 34.35
CA ILE A 69 13.26 6.74 33.39
C ILE A 69 14.33 7.47 32.59
N GLY A 70 15.39 7.95 33.25
CA GLY A 70 16.53 8.61 32.61
C GLY A 70 17.26 7.69 31.64
N LEU A 71 17.52 6.43 32.02
CA LEU A 71 18.11 5.43 31.13
C LEU A 71 17.23 5.16 29.90
N SER A 72 15.92 5.01 30.10
CA SER A 72 14.95 4.85 29.02
C SER A 72 14.98 6.03 28.06
N ALA A 73 14.97 7.26 28.59
CA ALA A 73 15.07 8.48 27.81
C ALA A 73 16.39 8.54 27.01
N CYS A 74 17.53 8.22 27.62
CA CYS A 74 18.82 8.16 26.94
C CYS A 74 18.82 7.18 25.76
N LEU A 75 18.22 5.99 25.92
CA LEU A 75 18.10 5.02 24.84
C LEU A 75 17.20 5.53 23.70
N ILE A 76 16.05 6.11 24.04
CA ILE A 76 15.11 6.65 23.04
C ILE A 76 15.73 7.83 22.29
N PHE A 77 16.37 8.77 23.00
CA PHE A 77 17.05 9.90 22.37
C PHE A 77 18.26 9.47 21.55
N GLY A 78 19.05 8.50 22.02
CA GLY A 78 20.16 7.93 21.26
C GLY A 78 19.69 7.28 19.95
N TYR A 79 18.59 6.53 20.00
CA TYR A 79 17.94 5.99 18.81
C TYR A 79 17.43 7.09 17.87
N ALA A 80 16.73 8.10 18.41
CA ALA A 80 16.22 9.22 17.61
C ALA A 80 17.35 10.03 16.94
N TRP A 81 18.46 10.23 17.66
CA TRP A 81 19.67 10.86 17.14
C TRP A 81 20.29 10.03 16.01
N TYR A 82 20.50 8.74 16.23
CA TYR A 82 21.08 7.86 15.23
C TYR A 82 20.20 7.80 13.97
N ASN A 83 18.88 7.72 14.14
CA ASN A 83 17.96 7.83 13.02
C ASN A 83 18.07 9.19 12.33
N ALA A 84 18.20 10.30 13.06
CA ALA A 84 18.39 11.61 12.44
C ALA A 84 19.65 11.67 11.58
N TYR A 85 20.75 11.08 12.04
CA TYR A 85 21.97 10.90 11.26
C TYR A 85 21.72 10.06 9.99
N LEU A 86 21.04 8.91 10.10
CA LEU A 86 20.71 8.09 8.93
C LEU A 86 19.84 8.87 7.94
N ARG A 87 18.89 9.68 8.43
CA ARG A 87 18.04 10.49 7.55
C ARG A 87 18.80 11.61 6.85
N SER A 88 19.77 12.25 7.53
CA SER A 88 20.58 13.28 6.88
C SER A 88 21.52 12.70 5.84
N GLU A 89 22.03 11.49 6.07
CA GLU A 89 23.00 10.84 5.17
C GLU A 89 22.32 10.14 3.98
N TYR A 90 21.21 9.43 4.22
CA TYR A 90 20.57 8.56 3.24
C TYR A 90 19.17 9.03 2.81
N GLY A 91 18.67 10.11 3.39
CA GLY A 91 17.28 10.54 3.22
C GLY A 91 16.29 9.72 4.07
N SER A 92 15.02 10.10 4.02
CA SER A 92 13.95 9.38 4.73
C SER A 92 12.61 9.59 4.07
N ILE A 93 11.88 8.50 3.91
CA ILE A 93 10.46 8.51 3.54
C ILE A 93 9.57 8.59 4.79
N PHE A 94 10.11 8.22 5.95
CA PHE A 94 9.40 8.28 7.22
C PHE A 94 9.45 9.69 7.77
N LEU A 95 8.30 10.14 8.25
CA LEU A 95 8.14 11.44 8.86
C LEU A 95 8.86 11.49 10.20
N SER A 96 9.61 12.57 10.38
CA SER A 96 10.36 12.84 11.61
C SER A 96 9.84 14.05 12.38
N GLU A 97 8.76 14.67 11.91
CA GLU A 97 8.23 15.91 12.47
C GLU A 97 6.72 15.84 12.68
N PRO A 98 6.18 16.57 13.68
CA PRO A 98 4.75 16.78 13.83
C PRO A 98 4.12 17.33 12.56
N ARG A 99 2.90 16.89 12.26
CA ARG A 99 2.12 17.32 11.10
C ARG A 99 0.73 17.78 11.56
N PRO A 100 0.65 18.91 12.30
CA PRO A 100 -0.61 19.46 12.74
C PRO A 100 -1.36 20.10 11.57
N ALA A 101 -2.66 20.33 11.75
CA ALA A 101 -3.43 21.19 10.87
C ALA A 101 -2.93 22.64 10.94
N THR A 102 -3.10 23.38 9.85
CA THR A 102 -2.69 24.79 9.76
C THR A 102 -3.62 25.75 10.52
N GLY A 103 -4.84 25.29 10.83
CA GLY A 103 -5.83 26.04 11.60
C GLY A 103 -7.02 25.17 12.02
N LEU A 104 -7.97 25.77 12.74
CA LEU A 104 -9.12 25.05 13.30
C LEU A 104 -10.07 24.52 12.22
N LYS A 105 -10.31 25.31 11.16
CA LYS A 105 -11.14 24.89 10.02
C LYS A 105 -10.52 23.68 9.31
N ASP A 106 -9.24 23.81 8.96
CA ASP A 106 -8.43 22.76 8.34
C ASP A 106 -8.42 21.47 9.20
N PHE A 107 -8.30 21.61 10.52
CA PHE A 107 -8.41 20.47 11.44
C PHE A 107 -9.73 19.72 11.31
N PHE A 108 -10.87 20.42 11.30
CA PHE A 108 -12.17 19.78 11.18
C PHE A 108 -12.42 19.17 9.79
N GLU A 109 -11.90 19.82 8.74
CA GLU A 109 -11.91 19.27 7.37
C GLU A 109 -11.12 17.96 7.32
N MET A 110 -9.89 17.94 7.84
CA MET A 110 -9.07 16.73 7.94
C MET A 110 -9.72 15.64 8.77
N VAL A 111 -10.36 15.97 9.90
CA VAL A 111 -11.12 15.00 10.71
C VAL A 111 -12.30 14.43 9.92
N GLY A 112 -12.97 15.26 9.10
CA GLY A 112 -14.00 14.83 8.16
C GLY A 112 -13.47 13.80 7.16
N SER A 113 -12.37 14.11 6.47
CA SER A 113 -11.73 13.21 5.51
C SER A 113 -11.20 11.94 6.17
N VAL A 114 -10.63 12.03 7.37
CA VAL A 114 -10.26 10.87 8.19
C VAL A 114 -11.46 9.95 8.43
N ARG A 115 -12.61 10.53 8.77
CA ARG A 115 -13.83 9.75 9.00
C ARG A 115 -14.29 9.11 7.70
N GLU A 116 -14.27 9.82 6.59
CA GLU A 116 -14.64 9.27 5.28
C GLU A 116 -13.74 8.10 4.88
N ASN A 117 -12.42 8.24 5.05
CA ASN A 117 -11.44 7.23 4.67
C ASN A 117 -11.49 5.97 5.54
N TRP A 118 -11.77 6.11 6.84
CA TRP A 118 -11.56 5.01 7.79
C TRP A 118 -12.82 4.59 8.56
N SER A 119 -13.94 5.30 8.42
CA SER A 119 -15.14 4.94 9.18
C SER A 119 -15.64 3.56 8.77
N GLY A 120 -15.80 2.69 9.78
CA GLY A 120 -16.19 1.30 9.56
C GLY A 120 -15.01 0.35 9.32
N HIS A 121 -13.78 0.81 9.13
CA HIS A 121 -12.65 -0.09 8.88
C HIS A 121 -12.20 -0.83 10.15
N PHE A 122 -12.30 -0.18 11.32
CA PHE A 122 -11.85 -0.74 12.59
C PHE A 122 -12.94 -1.47 13.40
N PHE A 123 -14.19 -1.02 13.27
CA PHE A 123 -15.32 -1.60 14.00
C PHE A 123 -16.55 -1.63 13.12
N GLN A 124 -17.28 -2.74 13.18
CA GLN A 124 -18.64 -2.79 12.67
C GLN A 124 -19.49 -1.75 13.42
N LYS A 125 -20.33 -0.98 12.72
CA LYS A 125 -21.12 0.12 13.31
C LYS A 125 -21.91 -0.30 14.55
N THR A 126 -22.45 -1.52 14.55
CA THR A 126 -23.20 -2.10 15.68
C THR A 126 -22.31 -2.44 16.87
N LEU A 127 -21.11 -2.97 16.62
CA LEU A 127 -20.14 -3.34 17.65
C LEU A 127 -19.43 -2.11 18.22
N ALA A 128 -19.28 -1.03 17.44
CA ALA A 128 -18.76 0.25 17.93
C ALA A 128 -19.59 0.77 19.11
N TRP A 129 -20.92 0.61 19.07
CA TRP A 129 -21.79 0.95 20.20
C TRP A 129 -21.53 0.10 21.43
N ILE A 130 -21.17 -1.18 21.27
CA ILE A 130 -20.79 -2.05 22.40
C ILE A 130 -19.52 -1.50 23.07
N PHE A 131 -18.52 -1.11 22.29
CA PHE A 131 -17.28 -0.51 22.80
C PHE A 131 -17.49 0.86 23.47
N VAL A 132 -18.53 1.61 23.12
CA VAL A 132 -18.87 2.89 23.76
C VAL A 132 -19.75 2.71 24.98
N LEU A 133 -20.75 1.84 24.93
CA LEU A 133 -21.76 1.69 25.98
C LEU A 133 -21.27 0.82 27.14
N ILE A 134 -20.51 -0.24 26.87
CA ILE A 134 -19.98 -1.13 27.93
C ILE A 134 -19.09 -0.38 28.92
N PRO A 135 -18.23 0.58 28.53
CA PRO A 135 -17.46 1.34 29.51
C PRO A 135 -18.29 2.30 30.36
N ILE A 136 -19.39 2.83 29.79
CA ILE A 136 -20.23 3.86 30.43
C ILE A 136 -21.09 3.26 31.55
N VAL A 137 -21.69 2.09 31.33
CA VAL A 137 -22.62 1.47 32.30
C VAL A 137 -21.99 1.19 33.68
N PRO A 138 -20.78 0.60 33.78
CA PRO A 138 -20.10 0.37 35.06
C PRO A 138 -19.62 1.66 35.72
N LEU A 139 -19.23 2.66 34.93
CA LEU A 139 -18.87 3.98 35.44
C LEU A 139 -20.09 4.65 36.09
N ILE A 140 -21.24 4.67 35.40
CA ILE A 140 -22.51 5.16 35.95
C ILE A 140 -22.89 4.36 37.19
N HIS A 141 -22.84 3.03 37.13
CA HIS A 141 -23.16 2.16 38.28
C HIS A 141 -22.28 2.47 39.50
N ARG A 142 -20.98 2.71 39.30
CA ARG A 142 -20.04 3.10 40.36
C ARG A 142 -20.39 4.47 40.95
N PHE A 143 -20.76 5.45 40.12
CA PHE A 143 -21.19 6.76 40.61
C PHE A 143 -22.43 6.65 41.51
N TYR A 144 -23.33 5.70 41.22
CA TYR A 144 -24.53 5.48 42.03
C TYR A 144 -24.33 4.54 43.24
N LYS A 145 -23.32 3.66 43.23
CA LYS A 145 -23.09 2.64 44.27
C LYS A 145 -21.71 2.82 44.90
N THR A 146 -21.63 3.70 45.90
CA THR A 146 -20.39 4.11 46.58
C THR A 146 -19.78 3.08 47.55
N SER A 147 -20.38 1.90 47.73
CA SER A 147 -20.00 0.97 48.82
C SER A 147 -19.13 -0.23 48.43
N GLY A 148 -18.78 -0.41 47.15
CA GLY A 148 -17.89 -1.49 46.71
C GLY A 148 -16.43 -1.05 46.60
N ARG A 149 -15.51 -1.69 47.35
CA ARG A 149 -14.06 -1.56 47.09
C ARG A 149 -13.75 -2.21 45.74
N SER A 150 -13.33 -1.42 44.76
CA SER A 150 -12.74 -1.95 43.54
C SER A 150 -11.34 -2.48 43.84
N GLU A 151 -10.98 -3.63 43.29
CA GLU A 151 -9.63 -4.19 43.36
C GLU A 151 -8.63 -3.42 42.47
N VAL A 152 -9.12 -2.50 41.64
CA VAL A 152 -8.29 -1.71 40.73
C VAL A 152 -7.69 -0.52 41.47
N PRO A 153 -6.34 -0.39 41.52
CA PRO A 153 -5.68 0.74 42.15
C PRO A 153 -6.15 2.06 41.55
N THR A 154 -6.55 3.01 42.38
CA THR A 154 -6.95 4.37 41.94
C THR A 154 -5.88 5.03 41.07
N GLY A 155 -4.61 4.73 41.30
CA GLY A 155 -3.48 5.20 40.49
C GLY A 155 -3.57 4.81 39.01
N ILE A 156 -4.17 3.67 38.66
CA ILE A 156 -4.25 3.25 37.24
C ILE A 156 -5.23 4.11 36.46
N TRP A 157 -6.32 4.55 37.08
CA TRP A 157 -7.30 5.44 36.46
C TRP A 157 -6.71 6.83 36.24
N PHE A 158 -5.94 7.32 37.21
CA PHE A 158 -5.25 8.60 37.07
C PHE A 158 -4.22 8.56 35.93
N TYR A 159 -3.38 7.51 35.88
CA TYR A 159 -2.47 7.28 34.75
C TYR A 159 -3.22 7.19 33.40
N TYR A 160 -4.33 6.44 33.36
CA TYR A 160 -5.14 6.27 32.16
C TYR A 160 -5.67 7.61 31.63
N ILE A 161 -6.16 8.49 32.50
CA ILE A 161 -6.65 9.82 32.11
C ILE A 161 -5.51 10.66 31.51
N ILE A 162 -4.33 10.66 32.12
CA ILE A 162 -3.15 11.35 31.58
C ILE A 162 -2.80 10.80 30.19
N TRP A 163 -2.84 9.48 30.03
CA TRP A 163 -2.55 8.84 28.75
C TRP A 163 -3.58 9.15 27.67
N VAL A 164 -4.88 9.14 27.98
CA VAL A 164 -5.94 9.55 27.04
C VAL A 164 -5.73 10.99 26.61
N PHE A 165 -5.45 11.89 27.55
CA PHE A 165 -5.16 13.29 27.23
C PHE A 165 -3.94 13.40 26.30
N GLY A 166 -2.84 12.73 26.62
CA GLY A 166 -1.65 12.70 25.76
C GLY A 166 -1.92 12.12 24.37
N SER A 167 -2.80 11.11 24.27
CA SER A 167 -3.20 10.49 23.00
C SER A 167 -4.03 11.45 22.14
N LEU A 168 -4.93 12.20 22.76
CA LEU A 168 -5.71 13.25 22.07
C LEU A 168 -4.79 14.39 21.61
N SER A 169 -3.86 14.85 22.46
CA SER A 169 -2.87 15.87 22.07
C SER A 169 -2.00 15.39 20.92
N PHE A 170 -1.51 14.15 20.95
CA PHE A 170 -0.76 13.55 19.85
C PHE A 170 -1.59 13.46 18.57
N SER A 171 -2.87 13.11 18.69
CA SER A 171 -3.79 13.05 17.54
C SER A 171 -3.96 14.42 16.87
N VAL A 172 -4.02 15.51 17.65
CA VAL A 172 -4.05 16.88 17.12
C VAL A 172 -2.73 17.23 16.43
N LEU A 173 -1.59 16.88 17.03
CA LEU A 173 -0.25 17.14 16.46
C LEU A 173 0.04 16.35 15.18
N MET A 174 -0.66 15.24 14.96
CA MET A 174 -0.41 14.30 13.87
C MET A 174 -1.61 14.11 12.95
N VAL A 175 -2.62 14.99 13.00
CA VAL A 175 -3.90 14.82 12.30
C VAL A 175 -3.76 14.50 10.81
N ILE A 176 -2.78 15.10 10.11
CA ILE A 176 -2.50 14.82 8.70
C ILE A 176 -2.11 13.35 8.48
N GLN A 177 -1.40 12.73 9.43
CA GLN A 177 -0.98 11.34 9.32
C GLN A 177 -2.13 10.36 9.37
N PHE A 178 -3.16 10.70 10.13
CA PHE A 178 -4.36 9.89 10.19
C PHE A 178 -5.10 9.84 8.85
N LEU A 179 -4.85 10.74 7.89
CA LEU A 179 -5.45 10.66 6.55
C LEU A 179 -4.93 9.47 5.74
N ASN A 180 -3.62 9.20 5.85
CA ASN A 180 -2.91 8.27 4.97
C ASN A 180 -2.55 6.95 5.67
N HIS A 181 -2.54 6.92 7.00
CA HIS A 181 -1.95 5.83 7.77
C HIS A 181 -2.85 5.41 8.94
N ASP A 182 -3.58 4.32 8.74
CA ASP A 182 -4.51 3.74 9.71
C ASP A 182 -3.84 3.29 11.02
N TYR A 183 -2.56 2.88 10.97
CA TYR A 183 -1.83 2.41 12.16
C TYR A 183 -1.65 3.49 13.24
N TYR A 184 -1.71 4.79 12.91
CA TYR A 184 -1.71 5.85 13.92
C TYR A 184 -2.97 5.80 14.81
N PHE A 185 -4.13 5.39 14.26
CA PHE A 185 -5.34 5.13 15.06
C PHE A 185 -5.12 3.98 16.03
N ILE A 186 -4.54 2.89 15.52
CA ILE A 186 -4.31 1.68 16.27
C ILE A 186 -3.38 1.95 17.46
N ASP A 187 -2.29 2.67 17.21
CA ASP A 187 -1.27 2.95 18.23
C ASP A 187 -1.75 4.00 19.24
N THR A 188 -2.47 5.03 18.78
CA THR A 188 -2.80 6.21 19.60
C THR A 188 -4.15 6.12 20.29
N LEU A 189 -5.21 5.68 19.60
CA LEU A 189 -6.59 5.80 20.08
C LEU A 189 -7.22 4.46 20.44
N PHE A 190 -6.93 3.42 19.65
CA PHE A 190 -7.50 2.08 19.87
C PHE A 190 -6.99 1.45 21.16
N LEU A 191 -5.70 1.57 21.46
CA LEU A 191 -5.14 0.97 22.66
C LEU A 191 -5.67 1.61 23.97
N PRO A 192 -5.71 2.95 24.13
CA PRO A 192 -6.43 3.55 25.26
C PRO A 192 -7.89 3.10 25.34
N LEU A 193 -8.62 3.04 24.23
CA LEU A 193 -10.01 2.58 24.23
C LEU A 193 -10.15 1.16 24.80
N LEU A 194 -9.29 0.23 24.38
CA LEU A 194 -9.28 -1.15 24.91
C LEU A 194 -8.96 -1.19 26.41
N ILE A 195 -8.02 -0.38 26.88
CA ILE A 195 -7.67 -0.31 28.29
C ILE A 195 -8.81 0.32 29.09
N GLY A 196 -9.43 1.39 28.59
CA GLY A 196 -10.61 1.99 29.19
C GLY A 196 -11.76 0.99 29.32
N LEU A 197 -12.02 0.21 28.27
CA LEU A 197 -12.99 -0.88 28.30
C LEU A 197 -12.64 -1.92 29.36
N SER A 198 -11.39 -2.38 29.38
CA SER A 198 -10.92 -3.39 30.35
C SER A 198 -11.04 -2.89 31.79
N LEU A 199 -10.66 -1.63 32.03
CA LEU A 199 -10.79 -1.00 33.34
C LEU A 199 -12.25 -0.82 33.73
N SER A 200 -13.15 -0.44 32.81
CA SER A 200 -14.58 -0.34 33.12
C SER A 200 -15.21 -1.71 33.39
N LEU A 201 -14.87 -2.73 32.61
CA LEU A 201 -15.34 -4.09 32.80
C LEU A 201 -14.90 -4.69 34.15
N SER A 202 -13.75 -4.27 34.68
CA SER A 202 -13.29 -4.71 36.00
C SER A 202 -14.20 -4.31 37.17
N TYR A 203 -15.09 -3.33 36.97
CA TYR A 203 -16.11 -2.96 37.97
C TYR A 203 -17.35 -3.86 37.92
N ILE A 204 -17.48 -4.69 36.89
CA ILE A 204 -18.57 -5.65 36.79
C ILE A 204 -18.15 -6.90 37.55
N SER A 205 -18.75 -7.13 38.71
CA SER A 205 -18.64 -8.42 39.40
C SER A 205 -19.37 -9.47 38.57
N LEU A 206 -18.61 -10.40 38.00
CA LEU A 206 -19.17 -11.54 37.27
C LEU A 206 -19.71 -12.59 38.27
N PRO A 207 -20.96 -13.05 38.15
CA PRO A 207 -21.50 -14.05 39.05
C PRO A 207 -20.71 -15.37 38.98
N GLU A 208 -20.26 -15.88 40.12
CA GLU A 208 -19.59 -17.17 40.22
C GLU A 208 -20.60 -18.30 40.35
N PHE A 209 -20.62 -19.22 39.38
CA PHE A 209 -21.39 -20.46 39.40
C PHE A 209 -20.58 -21.57 38.73
N SER A 210 -20.93 -22.85 38.94
CA SER A 210 -20.10 -24.01 38.55
C SER A 210 -19.67 -24.05 37.08
N TYR A 211 -20.39 -23.35 36.20
CA TYR A 211 -20.15 -23.30 34.75
C TYR A 211 -19.81 -21.89 34.24
N SER A 212 -19.51 -20.93 35.11
CA SER A 212 -19.30 -19.52 34.73
C SER A 212 -18.19 -19.35 33.69
N ARG A 213 -17.06 -20.05 33.84
CA ARG A 213 -15.96 -20.05 32.86
C ARG A 213 -16.39 -20.54 31.48
N LEU A 214 -17.20 -21.59 31.42
CA LEU A 214 -17.72 -22.11 30.16
C LEU A 214 -18.67 -21.10 29.53
N VAL A 215 -19.60 -20.52 30.30
CA VAL A 215 -20.55 -19.51 29.81
C VAL A 215 -19.81 -18.28 29.29
N TYR A 216 -18.86 -17.73 30.04
CA TYR A 216 -18.08 -16.56 29.61
C TYR A 216 -17.19 -16.86 28.42
N GLY A 217 -16.57 -18.05 28.37
CA GLY A 217 -15.79 -18.50 27.22
C GLY A 217 -16.66 -18.59 25.96
N THR A 218 -17.86 -19.16 26.08
CA THR A 218 -18.82 -19.26 24.97
C THR A 218 -19.31 -17.88 24.53
N LEU A 219 -19.66 -16.99 25.45
CA LEU A 219 -20.07 -15.61 25.11
C LEU A 219 -18.93 -14.85 24.42
N LEU A 220 -17.70 -14.98 24.91
CA LEU A 220 -16.53 -14.38 24.28
C LEU A 220 -16.32 -14.92 22.86
N ALA A 221 -16.46 -16.24 22.67
CA ALA A 221 -16.38 -16.86 21.35
C ALA A 221 -17.49 -16.36 20.40
N LEU A 222 -18.73 -16.28 20.89
CA LEU A 222 -19.88 -15.77 20.11
C LEU A 222 -19.72 -14.29 19.70
N ILE A 223 -19.03 -13.47 20.50
CA ILE A 223 -18.71 -12.08 20.15
C ILE A 223 -17.49 -12.01 19.21
N SER A 224 -16.48 -12.86 19.44
CA SER A 224 -15.22 -12.83 18.70
C SER A 224 -15.37 -13.33 17.26
N ILE A 225 -16.22 -14.34 17.01
CA ILE A 225 -16.41 -14.90 15.67
C ILE A 225 -16.94 -13.83 14.67
N PRO A 226 -18.02 -13.08 14.97
CA PRO A 226 -18.47 -11.98 14.10
C PRO A 226 -17.41 -10.89 13.92
N LEU A 227 -16.65 -10.55 14.97
CA LEU A 227 -15.57 -9.57 14.89
C LEU A 227 -14.47 -10.02 13.93
N LEU A 228 -14.03 -11.27 14.02
CA LEU A 228 -13.02 -11.84 13.13
C LEU A 228 -13.54 -11.98 11.70
N SER A 229 -14.81 -12.36 11.53
CA SER A 229 -15.45 -12.42 10.23
C SER A 229 -15.52 -11.04 9.57
N TYR A 230 -15.93 -10.02 10.33
CA TYR A 230 -15.96 -8.64 9.85
C TYR A 230 -14.57 -8.10 9.51
N ALA A 231 -13.59 -8.33 10.39
CA ALA A 231 -12.21 -7.95 10.14
C ALA A 231 -11.68 -8.61 8.85
N LYS A 232 -11.97 -9.90 8.65
CA LYS A 232 -11.65 -10.61 7.42
C LYS A 232 -12.33 -9.97 6.21
N SER A 233 -13.64 -9.66 6.28
CA SER A 233 -14.33 -9.02 5.16
C SER A 233 -13.78 -7.63 4.81
N VAL A 234 -13.37 -6.85 5.81
CA VAL A 234 -12.74 -5.54 5.57
C VAL A 234 -11.35 -5.72 4.97
N MET A 235 -10.57 -6.71 5.40
CA MET A 235 -9.28 -7.03 4.78
C MET A 235 -9.47 -7.46 3.33
N THR A 236 -10.38 -8.41 3.07
CA THR A 236 -10.71 -8.86 1.72
C THR A 236 -11.19 -7.71 0.84
N LEU A 237 -12.04 -6.81 1.35
CA LEU A 237 -12.45 -5.61 0.61
C LEU A 237 -11.23 -4.72 0.24
N ARG A 238 -10.28 -4.54 1.17
CA ARG A 238 -9.08 -3.74 0.90
C ARG A 238 -8.13 -4.39 -0.10
N ASP A 239 -8.12 -5.73 -0.15
CA ASP A 239 -7.30 -6.51 -1.07
C ASP A 239 -7.96 -6.64 -2.45
N GLU A 240 -9.29 -6.82 -2.52
CA GLU A 240 -10.06 -7.03 -3.76
C GLU A 240 -10.48 -5.72 -4.45
N ASP A 241 -10.90 -4.69 -3.70
CA ASP A 241 -11.35 -3.39 -4.24
C ASP A 241 -10.22 -2.37 -4.38
N ASN A 242 -8.95 -2.79 -4.44
CA ASN A 242 -7.87 -1.88 -4.83
C ASN A 242 -7.51 -2.08 -6.30
N PRO A 243 -8.25 -1.48 -7.26
CA PRO A 243 -7.84 -1.44 -8.67
C PRO A 243 -6.53 -0.67 -8.88
N TYR A 244 -5.95 -0.12 -7.81
CA TYR A 244 -4.64 0.54 -7.75
C TYR A 244 -3.65 -0.22 -6.86
N ASP A 245 -3.81 -1.54 -6.67
CA ASP A 245 -2.74 -2.34 -6.08
C ASP A 245 -1.54 -2.39 -7.03
N GLU A 246 -0.72 -1.35 -6.96
CA GLU A 246 0.54 -1.28 -7.71
C GLU A 246 1.64 -2.13 -7.03
N ILE A 247 1.43 -2.62 -5.80
CA ILE A 247 2.44 -3.38 -5.03
C ILE A 247 2.51 -4.83 -5.49
N THR A 248 1.35 -5.47 -5.70
CA THR A 248 1.30 -6.87 -6.15
C THR A 248 2.01 -7.06 -7.50
N PRO A 249 1.76 -6.23 -8.54
CA PRO A 249 2.51 -6.32 -9.80
C PRO A 249 4.02 -6.21 -9.62
N VAL A 250 4.52 -5.32 -8.76
CA VAL A 250 5.96 -5.23 -8.44
C VAL A 250 6.44 -6.52 -7.78
N THR A 251 5.69 -7.04 -6.81
CA THR A 251 6.05 -8.27 -6.09
C THR A 251 6.11 -9.46 -7.04
N ASP A 252 5.11 -9.61 -7.91
CA ASP A 252 5.03 -10.65 -8.93
C ASP A 252 6.19 -10.54 -9.92
N ASN A 253 6.46 -9.33 -10.43
CA ASN A 253 7.51 -9.09 -11.42
C ASN A 253 8.91 -9.43 -10.91
N PHE A 254 9.16 -9.21 -9.62
CA PHE A 254 10.46 -9.48 -8.98
C PHE A 254 10.52 -10.84 -8.26
N THR A 255 9.44 -11.62 -8.20
CA THR A 255 9.47 -12.95 -7.58
C THR A 255 10.37 -13.90 -8.38
N GLY A 256 11.32 -14.54 -7.70
CA GLY A 256 12.34 -15.40 -8.33
C GLY A 256 13.45 -14.62 -9.07
N SER A 257 13.49 -13.30 -8.94
CA SER A 257 14.50 -12.46 -9.61
C SER A 257 15.92 -12.73 -9.10
N LYS A 258 16.11 -13.10 -7.83
CA LYS A 258 17.41 -13.51 -7.31
C LYS A 258 18.05 -14.62 -8.13
N GLU A 259 17.33 -15.71 -8.35
CA GLU A 259 17.82 -16.87 -9.10
C GLU A 259 18.06 -16.51 -10.57
N LEU A 260 17.19 -15.67 -11.16
CA LEU A 260 17.36 -15.18 -12.53
C LEU A 260 18.63 -14.33 -12.68
N LEU A 261 18.84 -13.36 -11.79
CA LEU A 261 20.03 -12.51 -11.79
C LEU A 261 21.31 -13.33 -11.60
N ASP A 262 21.30 -14.29 -10.67
CA ASP A 262 22.42 -15.23 -10.48
C ASP A 262 22.67 -16.04 -11.76
N SER A 263 21.61 -16.48 -12.46
CA SER A 263 21.71 -17.25 -13.72
C SER A 263 22.23 -16.42 -14.91
N TRP A 264 21.96 -15.12 -14.91
CA TRP A 264 22.47 -14.18 -15.91
C TRP A 264 23.87 -13.66 -15.59
N GLY A 265 24.48 -14.13 -14.51
CA GLY A 265 25.83 -13.73 -14.10
C GLY A 265 25.90 -12.31 -13.53
N ILE A 266 24.80 -11.75 -13.03
CA ILE A 266 24.78 -10.42 -12.41
C ILE A 266 25.33 -10.52 -10.97
N PRO A 267 26.46 -9.87 -10.64
CA PRO A 267 27.11 -10.01 -9.33
C PRO A 267 26.21 -9.60 -8.16
N LYS A 268 26.42 -10.21 -6.98
CA LYS A 268 25.66 -9.90 -5.75
C LYS A 268 25.93 -8.52 -5.18
N ASP A 269 27.12 -8.01 -5.43
CA ASP A 269 27.60 -6.70 -5.01
C ASP A 269 27.36 -5.60 -6.05
N ALA A 270 26.81 -5.96 -7.22
CA ALA A 270 26.41 -4.98 -8.23
C ALA A 270 25.36 -4.01 -7.68
N LYS A 271 25.56 -2.72 -7.92
CA LYS A 271 24.60 -1.65 -7.62
C LYS A 271 23.54 -1.64 -8.69
N ILE A 272 22.29 -1.88 -8.28
CA ILE A 272 21.15 -1.96 -9.19
C ILE A 272 20.33 -0.67 -9.14
N LEU A 273 20.10 -0.04 -10.28
CA LEU A 273 19.09 1.00 -10.40
C LEU A 273 17.76 0.38 -10.85
N VAL A 274 16.70 0.49 -10.06
CA VAL A 274 15.33 0.16 -10.48
C VAL A 274 14.66 1.46 -10.92
N LEU A 275 14.41 1.62 -12.23
CA LEU A 275 13.95 2.92 -12.78
C LEU A 275 12.52 3.30 -12.36
N GLU A 276 11.74 2.33 -11.90
CA GLU A 276 10.41 2.57 -11.35
C GLU A 276 10.07 1.47 -10.36
N SER A 277 9.77 1.87 -9.14
CA SER A 277 9.03 1.01 -8.23
C SER A 277 8.18 1.82 -7.28
N VAL A 278 6.91 1.44 -7.18
CA VAL A 278 5.98 2.01 -6.19
C VAL A 278 6.36 1.60 -4.76
N THR A 279 7.25 0.60 -4.61
CA THR A 279 7.81 0.21 -3.32
C THR A 279 9.34 0.26 -3.37
N PRO A 280 9.99 1.01 -2.49
CA PRO A 280 11.43 1.23 -2.62
C PRO A 280 12.27 -0.01 -2.28
N ASN A 281 11.71 -0.97 -1.53
CA ASN A 281 12.49 -2.05 -0.92
C ASN A 281 12.19 -3.43 -1.48
N ILE A 282 10.97 -3.69 -1.96
CA ILE A 282 10.56 -5.03 -2.41
C ILE A 282 11.47 -5.55 -3.53
N PRO A 283 11.78 -4.78 -4.59
CA PRO A 283 12.69 -5.24 -5.63
C PRO A 283 14.04 -5.71 -5.05
N PHE A 284 14.64 -4.92 -4.16
CA PHE A 284 15.95 -5.24 -3.58
C PHE A 284 15.94 -6.46 -2.66
N ILE A 285 14.86 -6.63 -1.88
CA ILE A 285 14.68 -7.81 -1.02
C ILE A 285 14.56 -9.07 -1.88
N LEU A 286 13.72 -9.03 -2.93
CA LEU A 286 13.46 -10.20 -3.78
C LEU A 286 14.63 -10.54 -4.70
N MET A 287 15.39 -9.54 -5.15
CA MET A 287 16.61 -9.73 -5.93
C MET A 287 17.81 -10.17 -5.09
N ASP A 288 17.77 -9.93 -3.77
CA ASP A 288 18.95 -10.04 -2.89
C ASP A 288 20.11 -9.19 -3.45
N ARG A 289 19.81 -7.93 -3.77
CA ARG A 289 20.73 -6.91 -4.32
C ARG A 289 20.52 -5.57 -3.64
N LYS A 290 21.52 -4.70 -3.69
CA LYS A 290 21.44 -3.32 -3.19
C LYS A 290 21.39 -2.34 -4.34
N GLY A 291 20.83 -1.15 -4.11
CA GLY A 291 20.90 -0.10 -5.09
C GLY A 291 19.90 1.04 -4.86
N TYR A 292 19.43 1.62 -5.96
CA TYR A 292 18.67 2.86 -6.00
C TYR A 292 17.36 2.65 -6.73
N THR A 293 16.32 3.38 -6.33
CA THR A 293 15.03 3.37 -7.05
C THR A 293 14.39 4.73 -6.97
N SER A 294 13.62 5.09 -8.00
CA SER A 294 12.74 6.24 -7.90
C SER A 294 11.45 5.82 -7.19
N MET A 295 11.03 6.59 -6.19
CA MET A 295 9.64 6.54 -5.72
C MET A 295 8.76 7.61 -6.38
N ARG A 296 9.36 8.53 -7.16
CA ARG A 296 8.65 9.63 -7.82
C ARG A 296 8.73 9.47 -9.33
N MET A 297 7.57 9.32 -9.96
CA MET A 297 7.44 9.19 -11.40
C MET A 297 7.36 10.56 -12.06
N GLU A 298 8.45 11.33 -11.97
CA GLU A 298 8.59 12.66 -12.55
C GLU A 298 9.77 12.68 -13.51
N ARG A 299 9.61 13.31 -14.68
CA ARG A 299 10.65 13.39 -15.72
C ARG A 299 12.01 13.85 -15.16
N ASN A 300 12.03 14.93 -14.38
CA ASN A 300 13.28 15.48 -13.85
C ASN A 300 13.98 14.51 -12.89
N SER A 301 13.22 13.85 -12.02
CA SER A 301 13.77 12.87 -11.06
C SER A 301 14.34 11.66 -11.80
N LEU A 302 13.62 11.14 -12.79
CA LEU A 302 14.08 10.00 -13.59
C LEU A 302 15.32 10.34 -14.45
N ASN A 303 15.34 11.54 -15.03
CA ASN A 303 16.50 12.04 -15.78
C ASN A 303 17.72 12.28 -14.90
N GLU A 304 17.57 12.65 -13.64
CA GLU A 304 18.71 12.70 -12.72
C GLU A 304 19.19 11.28 -12.38
N LEU A 305 18.24 10.41 -12.03
CA LEU A 305 18.49 9.06 -11.51
C LEU A 305 19.20 8.16 -12.53
N ILE A 306 18.87 8.26 -13.82
CA ILE A 306 19.49 7.44 -14.87
C ILE A 306 21.00 7.70 -15.03
N HIS A 307 21.51 8.84 -14.52
CA HIS A 307 22.93 9.18 -14.55
C HIS A 307 23.65 8.86 -13.22
N TRP A 308 22.97 8.24 -12.26
CA TRP A 308 23.62 7.83 -11.01
C TRP A 308 24.64 6.72 -11.23
N ASN A 309 25.53 6.52 -10.25
CA ASN A 309 26.55 5.48 -10.31
C ASN A 309 25.98 4.11 -9.93
N TYR A 310 25.49 3.37 -10.92
CA TYR A 310 25.03 1.99 -10.82
C TYR A 310 25.71 1.10 -11.87
N ASP A 311 25.74 -0.21 -11.62
CA ASP A 311 26.33 -1.19 -12.53
C ASP A 311 25.31 -1.71 -13.55
N TYR A 312 24.04 -1.85 -13.13
CA TYR A 312 22.93 -2.28 -13.97
C TYR A 312 21.67 -1.49 -13.65
N ALA A 313 20.88 -1.20 -14.68
CA ALA A 313 19.51 -0.73 -14.53
C ALA A 313 18.55 -1.92 -14.71
N ILE A 314 17.44 -1.93 -13.98
CA ILE A 314 16.35 -2.89 -14.17
C ILE A 314 15.07 -2.10 -14.38
N ILE A 315 14.37 -2.46 -15.45
CA ILE A 315 13.04 -1.96 -15.78
C ILE A 315 12.01 -3.06 -15.59
N GLN A 316 10.82 -2.70 -15.13
CA GLN A 316 9.65 -3.55 -15.22
C GLN A 316 9.01 -3.32 -16.59
N ASN A 317 8.96 -4.35 -17.43
CA ASN A 317 8.65 -4.20 -18.85
C ASN A 317 7.30 -3.51 -19.09
N GLU A 318 6.28 -3.97 -18.36
CA GLU A 318 4.91 -3.43 -18.37
C GLU A 318 4.87 -1.93 -18.06
N THR A 319 5.35 -1.55 -16.88
CA THR A 319 5.25 -0.16 -16.42
C THR A 319 6.25 0.75 -17.13
N TYR A 320 7.40 0.23 -17.59
CA TYR A 320 8.34 1.01 -18.39
C TYR A 320 7.70 1.52 -19.69
N VAL A 321 7.00 0.66 -20.43
CA VAL A 321 6.30 1.03 -21.67
C VAL A 321 5.17 2.03 -21.37
N ALA A 322 4.37 1.74 -20.34
CA ALA A 322 3.19 2.55 -20.02
C ALA A 322 3.53 3.90 -19.37
N LYS A 323 4.67 4.02 -18.66
CA LYS A 323 5.01 5.19 -17.83
C LYS A 323 6.41 5.71 -18.13
N THR A 324 7.46 4.98 -17.75
CA THR A 324 8.86 5.49 -17.76
C THR A 324 9.34 5.95 -19.14
N PHE A 325 9.14 5.14 -20.19
CA PHE A 325 9.56 5.44 -21.55
C PHE A 325 8.91 6.73 -22.09
N ARG A 326 7.70 7.06 -21.66
CA ARG A 326 7.01 8.29 -22.07
C ARG A 326 7.57 9.51 -21.36
N LEU A 327 7.93 9.35 -20.09
CA LEU A 327 8.55 10.41 -19.32
C LEU A 327 9.96 10.70 -19.83
N ILE A 328 10.74 9.68 -20.16
CA ILE A 328 12.15 9.81 -20.57
C ILE A 328 12.48 8.93 -21.79
N PRO A 329 11.92 9.23 -22.98
CA PRO A 329 12.10 8.40 -24.18
C PRO A 329 13.56 8.26 -24.61
N GLU A 330 14.41 9.24 -24.29
CA GLU A 330 15.86 9.21 -24.48
C GLU A 330 16.53 8.00 -23.80
N SER A 331 15.95 7.48 -22.71
CA SER A 331 16.47 6.30 -22.02
C SER A 331 16.53 5.06 -22.92
N LEU A 332 15.68 4.96 -23.94
CA LEU A 332 15.72 3.87 -24.89
C LEU A 332 17.05 3.82 -25.65
N GLU A 333 17.66 4.97 -25.95
CA GLU A 333 18.93 5.01 -26.67
C GLU A 333 20.12 4.75 -25.74
N ASN A 334 19.99 5.02 -24.44
CA ASN A 334 21.06 4.86 -23.47
C ASN A 334 21.08 3.51 -22.74
N LEU A 335 19.98 2.75 -22.74
CA LEU A 335 19.89 1.48 -22.03
C LEU A 335 20.08 0.29 -22.96
N GLU A 336 21.22 -0.43 -22.87
CA GLU A 336 21.44 -1.66 -23.62
C GLU A 336 20.93 -2.88 -22.85
N ARG A 337 20.07 -3.70 -23.46
CA ARG A 337 19.60 -4.97 -22.87
C ARG A 337 20.78 -5.93 -22.66
N VAL A 338 20.96 -6.40 -21.42
CA VAL A 338 21.90 -7.46 -21.06
C VAL A 338 21.20 -8.81 -20.97
N ALA A 339 20.06 -8.83 -20.30
CA ALA A 339 19.24 -10.03 -20.08
C ALA A 339 17.81 -9.62 -19.71
N GLY A 340 16.88 -10.56 -19.68
CA GLY A 340 15.53 -10.28 -19.21
C GLY A 340 14.60 -11.46 -19.36
N ASN A 341 13.41 -11.29 -18.80
CA ASN A 341 12.26 -12.15 -19.00
C ASN A 341 11.05 -11.28 -19.36
N ASN A 342 9.84 -11.82 -19.23
CA ASN A 342 8.62 -11.09 -19.59
C ASN A 342 8.26 -9.99 -18.59
N ALA A 343 8.72 -10.09 -17.35
CA ALA A 343 8.40 -9.16 -16.27
C ALA A 343 9.43 -8.03 -16.16
N ILE A 344 10.71 -8.37 -16.19
CA ILE A 344 11.83 -7.44 -15.99
C ILE A 344 12.89 -7.58 -17.07
N THR A 345 13.54 -6.45 -17.35
CA THR A 345 14.72 -6.39 -18.23
C THR A 345 15.88 -5.76 -17.48
N VAL A 346 17.05 -6.40 -17.57
CA VAL A 346 18.32 -5.91 -17.04
C VAL A 346 19.07 -5.21 -18.16
N CYS A 347 19.49 -3.98 -17.91
CA CYS A 347 20.17 -3.12 -18.86
C CYS A 347 21.51 -2.62 -18.32
N LYS A 348 22.42 -2.26 -19.23
CA LYS A 348 23.57 -1.40 -18.96
C LYS A 348 23.30 -0.01 -19.51
N TYR A 349 23.83 1.00 -18.83
CA TYR A 349 23.76 2.37 -19.30
C TYR A 349 24.99 2.73 -20.13
N HIS A 350 24.76 3.43 -21.24
CA HIS A 350 25.77 3.98 -22.12
C HIS A 350 25.59 5.48 -22.24
N GLU A 351 26.66 6.24 -21.98
CA GLU A 351 26.65 7.70 -22.15
C GLU A 351 26.41 8.09 -23.60
N VAL A 352 26.93 7.30 -24.55
CA VAL A 352 26.72 7.52 -25.98
C VAL A 352 25.43 6.81 -26.41
N PRO A 353 24.42 7.54 -26.90
CA PRO A 353 23.17 6.95 -27.36
C PRO A 353 23.39 5.94 -28.50
N GLY A 354 22.83 4.75 -28.35
CA GLY A 354 22.76 3.72 -29.38
C GLY A 354 21.48 3.82 -30.22
N LYS A 355 21.37 2.98 -31.25
CA LYS A 355 20.13 2.82 -32.02
C LYS A 355 19.46 1.51 -31.65
N GLN A 356 18.28 1.57 -31.02
CA GLN A 356 17.45 0.40 -30.76
C GLN A 356 15.97 0.75 -30.75
N THR A 357 15.12 -0.26 -30.91
CA THR A 357 13.66 -0.13 -30.78
C THR A 357 13.21 -0.55 -29.38
N LEU A 358 12.04 -0.09 -28.96
CA LEU A 358 11.43 -0.51 -27.69
C LEU A 358 11.23 -2.03 -27.64
N LYS A 359 10.80 -2.65 -28.75
CA LYS A 359 10.68 -4.11 -28.87
C LYS A 359 12.02 -4.81 -28.63
N ASN A 360 13.11 -4.31 -29.22
CA ASN A 360 14.45 -4.89 -29.00
C ASN A 360 14.92 -4.76 -27.55
N LEU A 361 14.68 -3.61 -26.90
CA LEU A 361 15.00 -3.42 -25.49
C LEU A 361 14.27 -4.45 -24.62
N LEU A 362 13.00 -4.75 -24.93
CA LEU A 362 12.17 -5.73 -24.23
C LEU A 362 12.44 -7.19 -24.65
N GLY A 363 13.32 -7.43 -25.63
CA GLY A 363 13.63 -8.77 -26.14
C GLY A 363 12.55 -9.37 -27.05
N LEU A 364 11.67 -8.53 -27.59
CA LEU A 364 10.57 -8.89 -28.48
C LEU A 364 11.06 -8.90 -29.94
N TYR A 365 11.83 -9.93 -30.28
CA TYR A 365 12.39 -10.12 -31.61
C TYR A 365 11.39 -10.78 -32.57
N ALA A 366 11.49 -10.47 -33.86
CA ALA A 366 10.58 -11.01 -34.88
C ALA A 366 10.63 -12.54 -34.98
N GLU A 367 11.79 -13.18 -34.74
CA GLU A 367 11.89 -14.65 -34.68
C GLU A 367 11.07 -15.27 -33.54
N ASN A 368 10.76 -14.49 -32.51
CA ASN A 368 9.97 -14.89 -31.37
C ASN A 368 8.51 -14.43 -31.46
N GLU A 369 8.08 -13.81 -32.56
CA GLU A 369 6.67 -13.50 -32.77
C GLU A 369 5.87 -14.80 -33.03
N VAL A 370 4.75 -14.98 -32.31
CA VAL A 370 3.80 -16.09 -32.46
C VAL A 370 2.78 -15.77 -33.52
N ALA A 371 2.23 -14.56 -33.46
CA ALA A 371 1.21 -14.06 -34.35
C ALA A 371 1.19 -12.53 -34.33
N ARG A 372 0.72 -11.95 -35.43
CA ARG A 372 0.57 -10.50 -35.60
C ARG A 372 -0.74 -10.20 -36.29
N PHE A 373 -1.44 -9.21 -35.74
CA PHE A 373 -2.75 -8.77 -36.20
C PHE A 373 -2.71 -7.27 -36.39
N GLU A 374 -3.10 -6.80 -37.57
CA GLU A 374 -3.10 -5.39 -37.95
C GLU A 374 -4.52 -4.98 -38.35
N GLN A 375 -4.90 -3.76 -37.98
CA GLN A 375 -6.20 -3.19 -38.28
C GLN A 375 -6.06 -1.70 -38.59
N ASP A 376 -6.18 -1.36 -39.87
CA ASP A 376 -6.18 0.00 -40.41
C ASP A 376 -7.61 0.59 -40.56
N PHE A 377 -8.64 -0.22 -40.27
CA PHE A 377 -10.06 0.16 -40.39
C PHE A 377 -10.56 0.54 -41.79
N GLU A 378 -9.73 0.40 -42.82
CA GLU A 378 -10.07 0.70 -44.21
C GLU A 378 -10.82 -0.46 -44.88
N ARG A 379 -10.59 -1.69 -44.41
CA ARG A 379 -11.13 -2.91 -45.00
C ARG A 379 -12.24 -3.50 -44.15
N GLY A 380 -13.26 -4.06 -44.81
CA GLY A 380 -14.35 -4.78 -44.13
C GLY A 380 -13.98 -6.15 -43.55
N ASP A 381 -12.71 -6.57 -43.66
CA ASP A 381 -12.22 -7.75 -42.95
C ASP A 381 -11.82 -7.33 -41.53
N ILE A 382 -12.65 -7.74 -40.57
CA ILE A 382 -12.49 -7.41 -39.16
C ILE A 382 -11.58 -8.42 -38.43
N GLY A 383 -11.24 -9.55 -39.06
CA GLY A 383 -10.43 -10.60 -38.45
C GLY A 383 -10.84 -10.93 -37.01
N PRO A 384 -9.90 -10.94 -36.04
CA PRO A 384 -10.18 -11.19 -34.61
C PRO A 384 -10.76 -9.99 -33.85
N TRP A 385 -10.94 -8.84 -34.51
CA TRP A 385 -11.50 -7.64 -33.90
C TRP A 385 -13.04 -7.66 -33.90
N GLN A 386 -13.62 -7.16 -32.83
CA GLN A 386 -15.06 -7.16 -32.56
C GLN A 386 -15.51 -5.81 -32.00
N ALA A 387 -16.82 -5.56 -32.05
CA ALA A 387 -17.46 -4.36 -31.50
C ALA A 387 -16.92 -3.03 -32.05
N GLN A 388 -16.53 -3.01 -33.33
CA GLN A 388 -16.07 -1.81 -34.02
C GLN A 388 -17.25 -0.94 -34.47
N VAL A 389 -17.24 0.33 -34.08
CA VAL A 389 -18.02 1.39 -34.73
C VAL A 389 -17.03 2.21 -35.54
N TYR A 390 -17.35 2.49 -36.80
CA TYR A 390 -16.47 3.23 -37.70
C TYR A 390 -16.83 4.71 -37.73
N ASP A 391 -15.83 5.59 -37.81
CA ASP A 391 -15.99 7.02 -38.07
C ASP A 391 -15.21 7.41 -39.32
N SER A 392 -15.88 8.08 -40.27
CA SER A 392 -15.27 8.54 -41.53
C SER A 392 -14.94 10.04 -41.54
N ASN A 393 -15.26 10.76 -40.47
CA ASN A 393 -14.99 12.18 -40.32
C ASN A 393 -13.73 12.42 -39.49
N PHE A 394 -13.36 11.45 -38.65
CA PHE A 394 -12.29 11.57 -37.69
C PHE A 394 -11.37 10.35 -37.70
N TYR A 395 -10.28 10.42 -38.46
CA TYR A 395 -9.30 9.34 -38.66
C TYR A 395 -7.87 9.90 -38.62
N PHE A 396 -6.89 9.02 -38.40
CA PHE A 396 -5.47 9.38 -38.42
C PHE A 396 -4.91 9.28 -39.84
N GLN A 397 -5.10 8.14 -40.49
CA GLN A 397 -4.73 7.90 -41.88
C GLN A 397 -5.90 7.26 -42.63
N GLY A 398 -5.85 7.27 -43.97
CA GLY A 398 -6.90 6.66 -44.79
C GLY A 398 -8.22 7.44 -44.80
N HIS A 399 -9.31 6.75 -44.49
CA HIS A 399 -10.69 7.23 -44.59
C HIS A 399 -11.55 6.86 -43.38
N TYR A 400 -11.13 5.90 -42.55
CA TYR A 400 -11.92 5.39 -41.43
C TYR A 400 -11.05 5.18 -40.19
N SER A 401 -11.65 5.32 -39.01
CA SER A 401 -11.07 4.85 -37.76
C SER A 401 -12.10 4.07 -36.95
N ALA A 402 -11.65 3.32 -35.95
CA ALA A 402 -12.56 2.85 -34.91
C ALA A 402 -12.92 3.98 -33.95
N VAL A 403 -14.17 4.02 -33.50
CA VAL A 403 -14.65 4.87 -32.43
C VAL A 403 -15.29 4.03 -31.33
N VAL A 404 -15.00 4.37 -30.08
CA VAL A 404 -15.74 3.93 -28.90
C VAL A 404 -16.69 5.08 -28.51
N PRO A 405 -18.00 4.95 -28.79
CA PRO A 405 -18.94 6.02 -28.49
C PRO A 405 -19.14 6.20 -26.98
N TYR A 406 -19.53 7.41 -26.56
CA TYR A 406 -19.73 7.77 -25.15
C TYR A 406 -20.75 6.90 -24.41
N ASN A 407 -21.70 6.27 -25.10
CA ASN A 407 -22.73 5.43 -24.49
C ASN A 407 -22.31 3.96 -24.36
N TYR A 408 -21.07 3.61 -24.72
CA TYR A 408 -20.55 2.25 -24.62
C TYR A 408 -19.59 2.14 -23.44
N THR A 409 -19.94 1.28 -22.47
CA THR A 409 -19.04 0.92 -21.36
C THR A 409 -17.88 0.04 -21.82
N TYR A 410 -18.11 -0.81 -22.83
CA TYR A 410 -17.09 -1.65 -23.43
C TYR A 410 -17.11 -1.40 -24.94
N GLY A 411 -15.93 -1.11 -25.50
CA GLY A 411 -15.77 -0.75 -26.90
C GLY A 411 -14.98 -1.78 -27.70
N LEU A 412 -14.26 -1.27 -28.70
CA LEU A 412 -13.28 -1.98 -29.52
C LEU A 412 -12.64 -3.13 -28.75
N SER A 413 -12.80 -4.34 -29.27
CA SER A 413 -12.28 -5.55 -28.65
C SER A 413 -11.56 -6.43 -29.66
N PHE A 414 -10.61 -7.21 -29.19
CA PHE A 414 -9.84 -8.18 -29.93
C PHE A 414 -9.89 -9.49 -29.16
N LYS A 415 -10.12 -10.60 -29.86
CA LYS A 415 -10.21 -11.92 -29.25
C LYS A 415 -9.52 -12.97 -30.12
N VAL A 416 -8.59 -13.72 -29.52
CA VAL A 416 -7.94 -14.87 -30.16
C VAL A 416 -7.87 -16.05 -29.21
N ASN A 417 -8.16 -17.26 -29.69
CA ASN A 417 -8.03 -18.47 -28.90
C ASN A 417 -6.58 -18.97 -28.95
N LEU A 418 -6.04 -19.40 -27.81
CA LEU A 418 -4.66 -19.89 -27.73
C LEU A 418 -4.42 -21.17 -28.56
N ARG A 419 -5.46 -21.99 -28.81
CA ARG A 419 -5.35 -23.17 -29.68
C ARG A 419 -5.13 -22.82 -31.15
N ASP A 420 -5.52 -21.63 -31.56
CA ASP A 420 -5.37 -21.17 -32.94
C ASP A 420 -3.94 -20.65 -33.20
N LEU A 421 -3.11 -20.58 -32.16
CA LEU A 421 -1.73 -20.11 -32.24
C LEU A 421 -0.75 -21.27 -32.40
N SER A 422 0.38 -21.00 -33.06
CA SER A 422 1.44 -21.99 -33.27
C SER A 422 2.14 -22.44 -31.98
N ARG A 423 2.09 -21.59 -30.94
CA ARG A 423 2.63 -21.82 -29.60
C ARG A 423 1.96 -20.87 -28.62
N THR A 424 2.05 -21.17 -27.32
CA THR A 424 1.55 -20.29 -26.27
C THR A 424 2.39 -19.01 -26.19
N PRO A 425 1.80 -17.82 -26.41
CA PRO A 425 2.49 -16.57 -26.23
C PRO A 425 2.69 -16.29 -24.74
N HIS A 426 3.75 -15.55 -24.47
CA HIS A 426 4.24 -15.19 -23.16
C HIS A 426 4.17 -13.66 -22.94
N SER A 427 3.89 -12.89 -23.99
CA SER A 427 3.55 -11.46 -23.90
C SER A 427 2.68 -10.96 -25.05
N VAL A 428 2.02 -9.82 -24.83
CA VAL A 428 1.29 -9.04 -25.84
C VAL A 428 1.91 -7.66 -25.95
N PHE A 429 2.22 -7.23 -27.17
CA PHE A 429 2.61 -5.86 -27.47
C PHE A 429 1.56 -5.23 -28.38
N LEU A 430 0.91 -4.17 -27.90
CA LEU A 430 -0.09 -3.40 -28.62
C LEU A 430 0.50 -2.04 -28.99
N GLU A 431 0.34 -1.62 -30.24
CA GLU A 431 0.70 -0.29 -30.70
C GLU A 431 -0.31 0.27 -31.70
N GLY A 432 -0.32 1.58 -31.87
CA GLY A 432 -1.12 2.27 -32.88
C GLY A 432 -1.39 3.72 -32.50
N TYR A 433 -2.42 4.31 -33.09
CA TYR A 433 -2.76 5.72 -32.86
C TYR A 433 -4.08 5.84 -32.13
N MET A 434 -4.15 6.84 -31.26
CA MET A 434 -5.33 7.13 -30.47
C MET A 434 -5.59 8.63 -30.41
N PHE A 435 -6.87 8.98 -30.34
CA PHE A 435 -7.35 10.33 -30.10
C PHE A 435 -8.46 10.33 -29.05
N LYS A 436 -8.44 11.31 -28.14
CA LYS A 436 -9.50 11.52 -27.15
C LYS A 436 -10.00 12.97 -27.16
N TYR A 437 -11.32 13.14 -26.97
CA TYR A 437 -11.93 14.48 -26.89
C TYR A 437 -11.85 15.12 -25.51
N SER A 438 -11.79 14.31 -24.45
CA SER A 438 -11.85 14.78 -23.06
C SER A 438 -10.90 13.99 -22.15
N ASP A 439 -10.61 14.52 -20.96
CA ASP A 439 -9.83 13.86 -19.90
C ASP A 439 -10.66 12.86 -19.09
N ILE A 440 -11.78 12.39 -19.62
CA ILE A 440 -12.56 11.34 -18.98
C ILE A 440 -11.75 10.03 -19.02
N ASN A 441 -11.66 9.33 -17.87
CA ASN A 441 -10.86 8.12 -17.72
C ASN A 441 -11.44 6.96 -18.55
N PHE A 442 -10.57 6.26 -19.26
CA PHE A 442 -10.82 4.99 -19.92
C PHE A 442 -9.54 4.16 -19.92
N ASP A 443 -9.72 2.84 -20.01
CA ASP A 443 -8.64 1.88 -19.87
C ASP A 443 -8.57 0.94 -21.07
N MET A 444 -7.37 0.43 -21.36
CA MET A 444 -7.19 -0.76 -22.19
C MET A 444 -6.97 -1.96 -21.28
N ALA A 445 -7.90 -2.90 -21.31
CA ALA A 445 -7.85 -4.10 -20.50
C ALA A 445 -7.45 -5.31 -21.35
N LEU A 446 -6.54 -6.11 -20.82
CA LEU A 446 -6.24 -7.46 -21.28
C LEU A 446 -6.78 -8.45 -20.25
N ALA A 447 -7.56 -9.42 -20.73
CA ALA A 447 -8.06 -10.53 -19.96
C ALA A 447 -7.68 -11.85 -20.62
N ILE A 448 -7.38 -12.85 -19.80
CA ILE A 448 -7.20 -14.24 -20.24
C ILE A 448 -8.33 -15.04 -19.61
N GLN A 449 -9.15 -15.68 -20.44
CA GLN A 449 -10.37 -16.34 -20.01
C GLN A 449 -10.45 -17.76 -20.55
N SER A 450 -10.98 -18.70 -19.76
CA SER A 450 -11.38 -20.03 -20.25
C SER A 450 -12.88 -20.18 -20.01
N GLY A 451 -13.64 -20.24 -21.11
CA GLY A 451 -15.10 -20.12 -21.08
C GLY A 451 -15.53 -18.76 -20.50
N GLU A 452 -16.37 -18.79 -19.47
CA GLU A 452 -16.85 -17.57 -18.79
C GLU A 452 -15.94 -17.11 -17.65
N LYS A 453 -14.89 -17.88 -17.31
CA LYS A 453 -14.03 -17.58 -16.17
C LYS A 453 -12.82 -16.75 -16.61
N VAL A 454 -12.69 -15.55 -16.06
CA VAL A 454 -11.46 -14.74 -16.15
C VAL A 454 -10.40 -15.37 -15.24
N LEU A 455 -9.28 -15.78 -15.83
CA LEU A 455 -8.14 -16.38 -15.15
C LEU A 455 -7.08 -15.33 -14.77
N TYR A 456 -6.94 -14.31 -15.61
CA TYR A 456 -5.98 -13.23 -15.44
C TYR A 456 -6.54 -11.95 -16.06
N GLY A 457 -6.22 -10.80 -15.45
CA GLY A 457 -6.64 -9.48 -15.92
C GLY A 457 -5.61 -8.41 -15.59
N ARG A 458 -5.38 -7.51 -16.54
CA ARG A 458 -4.56 -6.30 -16.40
C ARG A 458 -5.19 -5.17 -17.19
N ASN A 459 -5.12 -3.95 -16.67
CA ASN A 459 -5.58 -2.76 -17.35
C ASN A 459 -4.54 -1.64 -17.27
N TYR A 460 -4.46 -0.85 -18.34
CA TYR A 460 -3.74 0.41 -18.33
C TYR A 460 -4.71 1.56 -18.51
N SER A 461 -4.60 2.56 -17.64
CA SER A 461 -5.27 3.83 -17.90
C SER A 461 -4.64 4.52 -19.09
N LEU A 462 -5.46 4.75 -20.11
CA LEU A 462 -5.04 5.42 -21.34
C LEU A 462 -5.01 6.94 -21.18
N ASN A 463 -5.49 7.45 -20.04
CA ASN A 463 -5.75 8.86 -19.90
C ASN A 463 -4.48 9.73 -19.86
N ASN A 464 -3.40 9.17 -19.32
CA ASN A 464 -2.08 9.80 -19.30
C ASN A 464 -1.27 9.53 -20.57
N LEU A 465 -1.81 8.73 -21.50
CA LEU A 465 -1.06 8.26 -22.66
C LEU A 465 -1.18 9.20 -23.86
N VAL A 466 -2.22 10.03 -23.91
CA VAL A 466 -2.54 10.88 -25.05
C VAL A 466 -3.08 12.22 -24.57
N GLU A 467 -2.54 13.30 -25.12
CA GLU A 467 -3.05 14.66 -24.92
C GLU A 467 -4.42 14.83 -25.59
N GLN A 468 -5.26 15.71 -25.04
CA GLN A 468 -6.55 15.97 -25.65
C GLN A 468 -6.42 16.52 -27.06
N LYS A 469 -7.36 16.10 -27.93
CA LYS A 469 -7.56 16.67 -29.26
C LYS A 469 -6.40 16.54 -30.23
N GLU A 470 -5.51 15.57 -30.01
CA GLU A 470 -4.45 15.23 -30.96
C GLU A 470 -4.32 13.71 -31.12
N TRP A 471 -4.07 13.27 -32.34
CA TRP A 471 -3.70 11.88 -32.60
C TRP A 471 -2.30 11.65 -32.07
N ARG A 472 -2.15 10.64 -31.22
CA ARG A 472 -0.87 10.29 -30.63
C ARG A 472 -0.63 8.80 -30.78
N PHE A 473 0.59 8.47 -31.15
CA PHE A 473 1.07 7.10 -31.12
C PHE A 473 1.13 6.62 -29.68
N PHE A 474 0.69 5.39 -29.44
CA PHE A 474 0.79 4.74 -28.14
C PHE A 474 1.27 3.31 -28.31
N ASN A 475 1.89 2.81 -27.25
CA ASN A 475 2.23 1.41 -27.10
C ASN A 475 1.90 0.95 -25.68
N LEU A 476 1.59 -0.34 -25.55
CA LEU A 476 1.34 -1.06 -24.31
C LEU A 476 1.99 -2.43 -24.40
N TYR A 477 2.43 -2.93 -23.25
CA TYR A 477 2.99 -4.27 -23.11
C TYR A 477 2.29 -4.99 -21.96
N TYR A 478 1.92 -6.24 -22.18
CA TYR A 478 1.32 -7.10 -21.17
C TYR A 478 2.12 -8.40 -21.08
N ALA A 479 2.56 -8.76 -19.88
CA ALA A 479 3.12 -10.06 -19.60
C ALA A 479 1.98 -11.08 -19.41
N ILE A 480 2.15 -12.24 -20.03
CA ILE A 480 1.21 -13.36 -19.94
C ILE A 480 1.77 -14.39 -18.94
N PRO A 481 0.96 -14.86 -17.96
CA PRO A 481 1.35 -15.95 -17.06
C PRO A 481 1.73 -17.24 -17.81
N LYS A 482 2.68 -18.02 -17.27
CA LYS A 482 3.13 -19.26 -17.94
C LYS A 482 2.10 -20.40 -17.92
N ASP A 483 1.30 -20.48 -16.86
CA ASP A 483 0.42 -21.62 -16.59
C ASP A 483 -1.02 -21.33 -17.04
N ILE A 484 -1.21 -21.11 -18.34
CA ILE A 484 -2.53 -20.83 -18.91
C ILE A 484 -3.05 -22.07 -19.66
N PRO A 485 -4.34 -22.43 -19.49
CA PRO A 485 -4.97 -23.49 -20.27
C PRO A 485 -4.89 -23.21 -21.78
N GLU A 486 -4.59 -24.24 -22.58
CA GLU A 486 -4.49 -24.12 -24.04
C GLU A 486 -5.80 -23.65 -24.69
N ASP A 487 -6.96 -23.90 -24.07
CA ASP A 487 -8.27 -23.46 -24.55
C ASP A 487 -8.62 -22.02 -24.21
N ALA A 488 -7.77 -21.31 -23.48
CA ALA A 488 -8.04 -19.94 -23.08
C ALA A 488 -8.04 -18.98 -24.27
N ASP A 489 -8.77 -17.88 -24.13
CA ASP A 489 -8.77 -16.76 -25.05
C ASP A 489 -7.93 -15.61 -24.47
N ILE A 490 -7.14 -14.95 -25.32
CA ILE A 490 -6.63 -13.61 -25.04
C ILE A 490 -7.68 -12.63 -25.55
N VAL A 491 -8.19 -11.80 -24.63
CA VAL A 491 -9.17 -10.75 -24.94
C VAL A 491 -8.59 -9.41 -24.56
N LEU A 492 -8.51 -8.50 -25.53
CA LEU A 492 -8.14 -7.11 -25.31
C LEU A 492 -9.37 -6.24 -25.59
N PHE A 493 -9.70 -5.29 -24.73
CA PHE A 493 -10.84 -4.41 -24.95
C PHE A 493 -10.68 -3.03 -24.30
N VAL A 494 -11.38 -2.04 -24.86
CA VAL A 494 -11.49 -0.71 -24.26
C VAL A 494 -12.60 -0.70 -23.20
N TYR A 495 -12.26 -0.31 -21.97
CA TYR A 495 -13.19 -0.08 -20.88
C TYR A 495 -13.42 1.43 -20.68
N ASN A 496 -14.65 1.88 -20.90
CA ASN A 496 -15.05 3.28 -20.93
C ASN A 496 -16.26 3.55 -20.00
N PRO A 497 -16.11 3.37 -18.68
CA PRO A 497 -17.23 3.45 -17.74
C PRO A 497 -17.82 4.85 -17.61
N GLN A 498 -17.03 5.88 -17.91
CA GLN A 498 -17.42 7.28 -17.76
C GLN A 498 -17.93 7.91 -19.07
N GLY A 499 -17.92 7.17 -20.17
CA GLY A 499 -18.50 7.59 -21.44
C GLY A 499 -17.70 8.67 -22.17
N ASN A 500 -16.43 8.42 -22.46
CA ASN A 500 -15.62 9.23 -23.36
C ASN A 500 -15.86 8.87 -24.83
N HIS A 501 -15.54 9.79 -25.74
CA HIS A 501 -15.40 9.50 -27.17
C HIS A 501 -13.91 9.30 -27.49
N VAL A 502 -13.55 8.06 -27.84
CA VAL A 502 -12.17 7.67 -28.10
C VAL A 502 -12.07 7.04 -29.48
N PHE A 503 -11.05 7.43 -30.24
CA PHE A 503 -10.80 6.95 -31.59
C PHE A 503 -9.48 6.20 -31.62
N PHE A 504 -9.45 5.11 -32.38
CA PHE A 504 -8.27 4.29 -32.58
C PHE A 504 -8.05 4.08 -34.07
N ASP A 505 -6.80 4.07 -34.47
CA ASP A 505 -6.40 3.88 -35.86
C ASP A 505 -5.05 3.17 -35.96
N ASP A 506 -4.80 2.51 -37.10
CA ASP A 506 -3.58 1.75 -37.38
C ASP A 506 -3.12 0.86 -36.21
N LEU A 507 -4.02 0.04 -35.69
CA LEU A 507 -3.72 -0.82 -34.54
C LEU A 507 -2.96 -2.07 -34.95
N GLN A 508 -1.94 -2.41 -34.16
CA GLN A 508 -1.17 -3.63 -34.30
C GLN A 508 -1.06 -4.35 -32.95
N ILE A 509 -1.42 -5.64 -32.94
CA ILE A 509 -1.19 -6.55 -31.82
C ILE A 509 -0.16 -7.59 -32.26
N SER A 510 0.93 -7.68 -31.52
CA SER A 510 1.97 -8.70 -31.70
C SER A 510 2.00 -9.60 -30.46
N LEU A 511 1.88 -10.90 -30.66
CA LEU A 511 2.00 -11.92 -29.61
C LEU A 511 3.39 -12.54 -29.72
N PHE A 512 4.12 -12.66 -28.61
CA PHE A 512 5.47 -13.25 -28.57
C PHE A 512 5.53 -14.45 -27.64
#